data_AF-G0NNQ4-F1
#
_entry.id   AF-G0NNQ4-F1
#
_cell.length_a   1.000
_cell.length_b   1.000
_cell.length_c   1.000
_cell.angle_alpha   90.00
_cell.angle_beta   90.00
_cell.angle_gamma   90.00
#
_symmetry.space_group_name_H-M   'P 1'
#
loop_
_entity.id
_entity.type
_entity.pdbx_description
1 polymer ?
#
loop_
_entity_poly.entity_id
_entity_poly.type
_entity_poly.pdbx_seq_one_letter_code
_entity_poly.pdbx_strand_id
1 'polypeptide(L)'
;MQYHPSLLLLDAAYKSNEIRAAMDRGQCGIFNVVPFLECASQGKDNSECCRHRGIVQKTGPQCEQFCRPAQGLSSLGVQHIVCGNAVGDMLHCHHSGVRI
;
A
#
# COMPACT_ATOMS: atom_id res chain seq x y z
N MET A 1 -30.91 -3.72 0.67
CA MET A 1 -29.76 -3.58 1.60
C MET A 1 -28.88 -2.48 1.03
N GLN A 2 -28.86 -1.31 1.67
CA GLN A 2 -28.19 -0.11 1.17
C GLN A 2 -26.91 0.07 1.99
N TYR A 3 -25.77 -0.27 1.42
CA TYR A 3 -24.47 -0.08 2.09
C TYR A 3 -24.17 1.42 2.16
N HIS A 4 -24.02 1.94 3.38
CA HIS A 4 -23.64 3.33 3.59
C HIS A 4 -22.15 3.51 3.24
N PRO A 5 -21.77 4.50 2.41
CA PRO A 5 -20.39 4.73 1.97
C PRO A 5 -19.37 4.86 3.11
N SER A 6 -19.81 5.33 4.29
CA SER A 6 -18.97 5.52 5.47
C SER A 6 -18.50 4.21 6.13
N LEU A 7 -19.27 3.12 6.05
CA LEU A 7 -18.86 1.82 6.62
C LEU A 7 -17.74 1.17 5.80
N LEU A 8 -17.81 1.25 4.47
CA LEU A 8 -16.82 0.64 3.59
C LEU A 8 -15.44 1.33 3.66
N LEU A 9 -15.43 2.64 3.87
CA LEU A 9 -14.18 3.38 4.17
C LEU A 9 -13.58 2.92 5.50
N LEU A 10 -14.42 2.64 6.50
CA LEU A 10 -14.00 2.10 7.78
C LEU A 10 -13.38 0.70 7.63
N ASP A 11 -14.01 -0.17 6.82
CA ASP A 11 -13.54 -1.53 6.58
C ASP A 11 -12.22 -1.57 5.79
N ALA A 12 -12.02 -0.65 4.83
CA ALA A 12 -10.76 -0.53 4.09
C ALA A 12 -9.62 0.02 4.97
N ALA A 13 -9.90 1.00 5.80
CA ALA A 13 -8.97 1.50 6.82
C ALA A 13 -8.64 0.42 7.86
N TYR A 14 -9.64 -0.40 8.21
CA TYR A 14 -9.48 -1.56 9.09
C TYR A 14 -8.55 -2.61 8.46
N LYS A 15 -8.78 -3.03 7.21
CA LYS A 15 -7.86 -3.97 6.53
C LYS A 15 -6.42 -3.43 6.41
N SER A 16 -6.26 -2.14 6.17
CA SER A 16 -4.92 -1.52 6.11
C SER A 16 -4.19 -1.57 7.45
N ASN A 17 -4.92 -1.42 8.56
CA ASN A 17 -4.36 -1.50 9.89
C ASN A 17 -3.96 -2.94 10.26
N GLU A 18 -4.73 -3.94 9.81
CA GLU A 18 -4.45 -5.36 10.06
C GLU A 18 -3.21 -5.81 9.29
N ILE A 19 -3.09 -5.41 8.02
CA ILE A 19 -1.90 -5.68 7.21
C ILE A 19 -0.67 -5.08 7.87
N ARG A 20 -0.72 -3.81 8.29
CA ARG A 20 0.40 -3.18 9.00
C ARG A 20 0.73 -3.91 10.29
N ALA A 21 -0.27 -4.25 11.10
CA ALA A 21 -0.05 -4.95 12.36
C ALA A 21 0.53 -6.36 12.16
N ALA A 22 0.16 -7.06 11.09
CA ALA A 22 0.75 -8.35 10.72
C ALA A 22 2.22 -8.19 10.29
N MET A 23 2.55 -7.12 9.55
CA MET A 23 3.94 -6.80 9.18
C MET A 23 4.78 -6.44 10.40
N ASP A 24 4.27 -5.60 11.30
CA ASP A 24 4.96 -5.20 12.54
C ASP A 24 5.25 -6.42 13.45
N ARG A 25 4.38 -7.43 13.43
CA ARG A 25 4.57 -8.71 14.14
C ARG A 25 5.42 -9.73 13.37
N GLY A 26 5.91 -9.39 12.17
CA GLY A 26 6.69 -10.30 11.32
C GLY A 26 5.89 -11.48 10.76
N GLN A 27 4.56 -11.42 10.80
CA GLN A 27 3.67 -12.48 10.30
C GLN A 27 3.58 -12.48 8.77
N CYS A 28 3.88 -11.36 8.12
CA CYS A 28 4.05 -11.28 6.67
C CYS A 28 5.17 -10.29 6.30
N GLY A 29 5.97 -10.65 5.31
CA GLY A 29 6.94 -9.75 4.70
C GLY A 29 6.30 -8.87 3.63
N ILE A 30 6.96 -7.76 3.27
CA ILE A 30 6.47 -6.82 2.24
C ILE A 30 6.15 -7.51 0.90
N PHE A 31 6.89 -8.55 0.52
CA PHE A 31 6.67 -9.31 -0.72
C PHE A 31 5.34 -10.05 -0.74
N ASN A 32 4.81 -10.43 0.42
CA ASN A 32 3.48 -11.04 0.53
C ASN A 32 2.36 -10.00 0.41
N VAL A 33 2.67 -8.71 0.61
CA VAL A 33 1.71 -7.60 0.55
C VAL A 33 1.67 -6.95 -0.84
N VAL A 34 2.67 -7.18 -1.69
CA VAL A 34 2.72 -6.69 -3.07
C VAL A 34 1.45 -6.98 -3.88
N PRO A 35 0.92 -8.22 -3.93
CA PRO A 35 -0.32 -8.48 -4.68
C PRO A 35 -1.52 -7.67 -4.15
N PHE A 36 -1.54 -7.35 -2.85
CA PHE A 36 -2.57 -6.48 -2.27
C PHE A 36 -2.43 -5.04 -2.74
N LEU A 37 -1.20 -4.51 -2.81
CA LEU A 37 -0.93 -3.16 -3.33
C LEU A 37 -1.32 -3.06 -4.81
N GLU A 38 -1.00 -4.08 -5.62
CA GLU A 38 -1.43 -4.19 -7.02
C GLU A 38 -2.95 -4.12 -7.16
N CYS A 39 -3.68 -4.96 -6.41
CA CYS A 39 -5.14 -4.98 -6.44
C CYS A 39 -5.74 -3.65 -5.98
N ALA A 40 -5.27 -3.12 -4.84
CA ALA A 40 -5.76 -1.86 -4.29
C ALA A 40 -5.53 -0.68 -5.25
N SER A 41 -4.44 -0.70 -6.03
CA SER A 41 -4.12 0.38 -6.98
C SER A 41 -5.17 0.55 -8.08
N GLN A 42 -5.93 -0.51 -8.40
CA GLN A 42 -6.84 -0.57 -9.55
C GLN A 42 -6.19 -0.12 -10.87
N GLY A 43 -4.90 -0.43 -11.07
CA GLY A 43 -4.18 -0.02 -12.27
C GLY A 43 -3.73 1.45 -12.28
N LYS A 44 -3.97 2.21 -11.20
CA LYS A 44 -3.67 3.65 -11.15
C LYS A 44 -2.26 3.92 -10.63
N ASP A 45 -1.66 4.96 -11.19
CA ASP A 45 -0.45 5.56 -10.64
C ASP A 45 -0.82 6.44 -9.43
N ASN A 46 -0.29 6.10 -8.26
CA ASN A 46 -0.54 6.83 -7.01
C ASN A 46 0.71 7.59 -6.52
N SER A 47 1.69 7.82 -7.41
CA SER A 47 2.96 8.47 -7.08
C SER A 47 2.79 9.89 -6.54
N GLU A 48 1.76 10.62 -6.96
CA GLU A 48 1.45 11.95 -6.38
C GLU A 48 1.07 11.86 -4.90
N CYS A 49 0.15 10.98 -4.54
CA CYS A 49 -0.20 10.73 -3.14
C CYS A 49 1.02 10.28 -2.33
N CYS A 50 1.83 9.37 -2.89
CA CYS A 50 3.03 8.91 -2.22
C CYS A 50 4.08 10.00 -1.97
N ARG A 51 4.26 10.92 -2.94
CA ARG A 51 5.11 12.10 -2.77
C ARG A 51 4.58 12.99 -1.67
N HIS A 52 3.26 13.24 -1.64
CA HIS A 52 2.64 14.03 -0.58
C HIS A 52 2.82 13.40 0.81
N ARG A 53 2.75 12.07 0.91
CA ARG A 53 2.98 11.32 2.16
C ARG A 53 4.45 11.11 2.50
N GLY A 54 5.37 11.54 1.64
CA GLY A 54 6.81 11.50 1.89
C GLY A 54 7.40 10.08 1.91
N ILE A 55 6.83 9.13 1.16
CA ILE A 55 7.25 7.71 1.22
C ILE A 55 8.74 7.55 0.90
N VAL A 56 9.19 8.09 -0.23
CA VAL A 56 10.59 8.01 -0.64
C VAL A 56 11.54 8.68 0.37
N GLN A 57 11.11 9.79 0.98
CA GLN A 57 11.90 10.48 1.99
C GLN A 57 12.06 9.65 3.27
N LYS A 58 11.07 8.83 3.62
CA LYS A 58 11.07 7.97 4.81
C LYS A 58 11.81 6.64 4.61
N THR A 59 11.70 6.04 3.42
CA THR A 59 12.10 4.64 3.19
C THR A 59 13.13 4.45 2.07
N GLY A 60 13.43 5.50 1.31
CA GLY A 60 14.35 5.47 0.17
C GLY A 60 13.66 5.28 -1.19
N PRO A 61 14.38 5.58 -2.30
CA PRO A 61 13.84 5.62 -3.66
C PRO A 61 13.38 4.26 -4.19
N GLN A 62 13.96 3.16 -3.71
CA GLN A 62 13.58 1.80 -4.07
C GLN A 62 12.12 1.48 -3.71
N CYS A 63 11.50 2.25 -2.81
CA CYS A 63 10.12 2.06 -2.41
C CYS A 63 9.10 2.78 -3.31
N GLU A 64 9.55 3.65 -4.22
CA GLU A 64 8.65 4.39 -5.12
C GLU A 64 7.86 3.45 -6.05
N GLN A 65 8.45 2.32 -6.46
CA GLN A 65 7.76 1.35 -7.31
C GLN A 65 6.47 0.81 -6.70
N PHE A 66 6.37 0.75 -5.37
CA PHE A 66 5.15 0.33 -4.69
C PHE A 66 4.01 1.34 -4.84
N CYS A 67 4.27 2.57 -5.27
CA CYS A 67 3.24 3.59 -5.54
C CYS A 67 2.58 3.46 -6.91
N ARG A 68 3.19 2.67 -7.81
CA ARG A 68 2.75 2.43 -9.18
C ARG A 68 2.87 0.93 -9.52
N PRO A 69 2.29 0.04 -8.70
CA PRO A 69 2.58 -1.40 -8.80
C PRO A 69 2.05 -2.01 -10.11
N ALA A 70 1.06 -1.37 -10.75
CA ALA A 70 0.53 -1.76 -12.06
C ALA A 70 1.51 -1.57 -13.23
N GLN A 71 2.59 -0.80 -13.07
CA GLN A 71 3.65 -0.68 -14.08
C GLN A 71 4.63 -1.86 -14.01
N GLY A 72 4.38 -2.84 -13.14
CA GLY A 72 5.28 -3.93 -12.83
C GLY A 72 6.32 -3.51 -11.80
N LEU A 73 6.61 -4.43 -10.88
CA LEU A 73 7.71 -4.25 -9.95
C LEU A 73 9.00 -4.78 -10.55
N SER A 74 10.09 -4.07 -10.28
CA SER A 74 11.44 -4.57 -10.56
C SER A 74 11.76 -5.75 -9.64
N SER A 75 12.89 -6.43 -9.89
CA SER A 75 13.36 -7.52 -9.03
C SER A 75 13.45 -7.06 -7.57
N LEU A 76 12.60 -7.65 -6.73
CA LEU A 76 12.52 -7.32 -5.32
C LEU A 76 13.59 -8.08 -4.54
N GLY A 77 14.44 -7.36 -3.79
CA GLY A 77 15.39 -7.93 -2.83
C GLY A 77 15.33 -7.28 -1.45
N VAL A 78 16.30 -7.63 -0.59
CA VAL A 78 16.44 -7.19 0.82
C VAL A 78 16.31 -5.67 1.00
N GLN A 79 16.74 -4.88 0.01
CA GLN A 79 16.63 -3.42 0.03
C GLN A 79 15.19 -2.90 0.13
N HIS A 80 14.18 -3.73 -0.19
CA HIS A 80 12.77 -3.34 -0.12
C HIS A 80 12.10 -3.68 1.23
N ILE A 81 12.78 -4.38 2.13
CA ILE A 81 12.21 -4.71 3.45
C ILE A 81 11.82 -3.43 4.20
N VAL A 82 12.65 -2.39 4.11
CA VAL A 82 12.41 -1.06 4.72
C VAL A 82 11.13 -0.38 4.21
N CYS A 83 10.67 -0.73 2.99
CA CYS A 83 9.43 -0.19 2.43
C CYS A 83 8.19 -0.60 3.25
N GLY A 84 8.29 -1.70 4.00
CA GLY A 84 7.25 -2.12 4.95
C GLY A 84 6.90 -1.05 6.00
N ASN A 85 7.87 -0.20 6.38
CA ASN A 85 7.64 0.90 7.33
C ASN A 85 6.65 1.95 6.81
N ALA A 86 6.42 2.00 5.49
CA ALA A 86 5.50 2.91 4.83
C ALA A 86 4.26 2.20 4.23
N VAL A 87 4.07 0.90 4.49
CA VAL A 87 2.97 0.12 3.87
C VAL A 87 1.59 0.69 4.15
N GLY A 88 1.36 1.25 5.34
CA GLY A 88 0.08 1.88 5.69
C GLY A 88 -0.18 3.15 4.89
N ASP A 89 0.86 3.95 4.65
CA ASP A 89 0.79 5.15 3.80
C ASP A 89 0.56 4.76 2.33
N MET A 90 1.23 3.69 1.84
CA MET A 90 1.04 3.16 0.49
C MET A 90 -0.40 2.64 0.28
N LEU A 91 -0.88 1.81 1.21
CA LEU A 91 -2.25 1.27 1.18
C LEU A 91 -3.29 2.39 1.20
N HIS A 92 -3.08 3.42 2.02
CA HIS A 92 -3.95 4.59 2.02
C HIS A 92 -4.01 5.27 0.65
N CYS A 93 -2.86 5.44 -0.02
CA CYS A 93 -2.82 6.00 -1.36
C CYS A 93 -3.55 5.13 -2.39
N HIS A 94 -3.40 3.81 -2.34
CA HIS A 94 -4.07 2.91 -3.28
C HIS A 94 -5.57 2.80 -3.04
N HIS A 95 -6.02 2.76 -1.79
CA HIS A 95 -7.44 2.64 -1.46
C HIS A 95 -8.28 3.86 -1.88
N SER A 96 -7.64 5.01 -2.12
CA SER A 96 -8.29 6.18 -2.76
C SER A 96 -8.85 5.83 -4.15
N GLY A 97 -8.34 4.77 -4.78
CA GLY A 97 -8.80 4.24 -6.04
C GLY A 97 -9.92 3.22 -5.94
N VAL A 98 -10.15 2.58 -4.78
CA VAL A 98 -11.07 1.44 -4.66
C VAL A 98 -12.53 1.88 -4.67
N ARG A 99 -13.15 1.87 -5.85
CA ARG A 99 -14.61 1.93 -5.97
C ARG A 99 -15.19 0.54 -5.69
N ILE A 100 -16.06 0.47 -4.69
CA ILE A 100 -16.96 -0.63 -4.39
C ILE A 100 -18.31 -0.43 -5.07
#